data_AF-A0A511N553-F1
#
_entry.id   AF-A0A511N553-F1
#
_cell.length_a   1.000
_cell.length_b   1.000
_cell.length_c   1.000
_cell.angle_alpha   90.00
_cell.angle_beta   90.00
_cell.angle_gamma   90.00
#
_symmetry.space_group_name_H-M   'P 1'
#
loop_
_entity.id
_entity.type
_entity.pdbx_description
1 polymer ?
#
loop_
_entity_poly.entity_id
_entity_poly.type
_entity_poly.pdbx_seq_one_letter_code
_entity_poly.pdbx_strand_id
1 'polypeptide(L)'
;MKNNKAFLVVERDFFYTDETMAPLFAADVCTNPHRIFFDEASAHSYALKHAWEVFSRRPLGDWGMGLDLITSLPPRQFYLNMKALLGENFALPADLDDPDYDHWSEIWLDHTTDPQIQEQVFACCDRVVIFQVLPSEVDDATLLREAARKLTGDIHHLVFDEKLQWVAREYLVPESDLSQITKLFGVTFQPNHEVL
;
A
#
# COMPACT_ATOMS: atom_id res chain seq x y z
N MET A 1 -9.98 -30.40 -4.47
CA MET A 1 -10.97 -29.29 -4.40
C MET A 1 -10.24 -28.03 -4.86
N LYS A 2 -10.78 -27.25 -5.80
CA LYS A 2 -10.18 -25.95 -6.13
C LYS A 2 -10.43 -25.01 -4.96
N ASN A 3 -9.37 -24.45 -4.37
CA ASN A 3 -9.49 -23.41 -3.35
C ASN A 3 -10.19 -22.20 -3.99
N ASN A 4 -11.39 -21.86 -3.52
CA ASN A 4 -12.13 -20.67 -3.95
C ASN A 4 -11.73 -19.46 -3.09
N LYS A 5 -10.42 -19.28 -2.87
CA LYS A 5 -9.94 -18.11 -2.12
C LYS A 5 -10.10 -16.85 -2.95
N ALA A 6 -10.51 -15.78 -2.30
CA ALA A 6 -10.45 -14.43 -2.83
C ALA A 6 -9.46 -13.61 -2.01
N PHE A 7 -8.99 -12.51 -2.58
CA PHE A 7 -7.95 -11.66 -2.01
C PHE A 7 -8.42 -10.22 -2.09
N LEU A 8 -8.68 -9.61 -0.93
CA LEU A 8 -9.02 -8.20 -0.82
C LEU A 8 -7.73 -7.38 -0.73
N VAL A 9 -7.53 -6.46 -1.67
CA VAL A 9 -6.55 -5.40 -1.52
C VAL A 9 -7.19 -4.29 -0.70
N VAL A 10 -6.52 -3.89 0.38
CA VAL A 10 -6.87 -2.74 1.22
C VAL A 10 -5.76 -1.71 1.15
N GLU A 11 -6.12 -0.44 1.09
CA GLU A 11 -5.19 0.65 1.36
C GLU A 11 -5.10 0.82 2.88
N ARG A 12 -3.89 0.91 3.38
CA ARG A 12 -3.65 1.22 4.78
C ARG A 12 -3.53 2.74 4.83
N ASP A 13 -4.42 3.40 5.58
CA ASP A 13 -4.38 4.86 5.72
C ASP A 13 -3.05 5.27 6.36
N PHE A 14 -2.17 5.89 5.57
CA PHE A 14 -0.98 6.59 6.06
C PHE A 14 -1.24 8.09 6.06
N PHE A 15 -2.02 8.54 7.03
CA PHE A 15 -1.91 9.92 7.49
C PHE A 15 -1.47 9.84 8.94
N TYR A 16 -0.16 9.80 9.15
CA TYR A 16 0.42 9.88 10.49
C TYR A 16 0.14 11.29 11.04
N THR A 17 -0.90 11.41 11.87
CA THR A 17 -1.25 12.66 12.54
C THR A 17 -0.58 12.78 13.91
N ASP A 18 0.07 11.73 14.41
CA ASP A 18 0.62 11.70 15.76
C ASP A 18 2.01 11.04 15.88
N GLU A 19 2.76 11.49 16.87
CA GLU A 19 4.15 11.14 17.20
C GLU A 19 4.38 9.63 17.45
N THR A 20 3.32 8.81 17.45
CA THR A 20 3.36 7.39 17.78
C THR A 20 3.50 6.48 16.55
N MET A 21 3.27 7.01 15.34
CA MET A 21 3.47 6.30 14.06
C MET A 21 2.87 4.90 14.02
N ALA A 22 1.81 4.66 14.77
CA ALA A 22 0.98 3.48 14.59
C ALA A 22 0.24 3.66 13.26
N PRO A 23 -0.12 2.58 12.53
CA PRO A 23 -1.23 2.71 11.61
C PRO A 23 -2.37 3.36 12.39
N LEU A 24 -3.04 4.37 11.81
CA LEU A 24 -4.18 5.06 12.43
C LEU A 24 -5.17 4.06 13.04
N PHE A 25 -5.22 2.86 12.47
CA PHE A 25 -6.07 1.78 12.92
C PHE A 25 -5.31 0.45 13.12
N ALA A 26 -5.82 -0.34 14.05
CA ALA A 26 -5.31 -1.67 14.38
C ALA A 26 -5.24 -2.61 13.14
N ALA A 27 -4.45 -3.68 13.24
CA ALA A 27 -4.23 -4.61 12.13
C ALA A 27 -5.52 -5.30 11.64
N ASP A 28 -6.54 -5.37 12.49
CA ASP A 28 -7.87 -5.91 12.21
C ASP A 28 -8.87 -4.87 11.69
N VAL A 29 -8.45 -3.62 11.46
CA VAL A 29 -9.30 -2.56 10.95
C VAL A 29 -8.96 -2.25 9.49
N CYS A 30 -9.99 -2.08 8.67
CA CYS A 30 -9.91 -1.66 7.29
C CYS A 30 -10.77 -0.39 7.11
N THR A 31 -10.17 0.67 6.60
CA THR A 31 -10.87 1.94 6.34
C THR A 31 -11.11 2.17 4.85
N ASN A 32 -10.23 1.62 4.00
CA ASN A 32 -10.33 1.79 2.56
C ASN A 32 -10.13 0.44 1.83
N PRO A 33 -11.18 -0.38 1.66
CA PRO A 33 -11.12 -1.59 0.85
C PRO A 33 -11.11 -1.24 -0.65
N HIS A 34 -10.09 -1.71 -1.37
CA HIS A 34 -9.91 -1.37 -2.79
C HIS A 34 -10.57 -2.36 -3.72
N ARG A 35 -10.09 -3.61 -3.76
CA ARG A 35 -10.51 -4.53 -4.82
C ARG A 35 -10.35 -5.97 -4.41
N ILE A 36 -11.30 -6.80 -4.82
CA ILE A 36 -11.24 -8.24 -4.61
C ILE A 36 -10.76 -8.91 -5.90
N PHE A 37 -9.76 -9.78 -5.75
CA PHE A 37 -9.22 -10.65 -6.79
C PHE A 37 -9.48 -12.11 -6.45
N PHE A 38 -9.52 -12.96 -7.48
CA PHE A 38 -9.62 -14.42 -7.33
C PHE A 38 -8.31 -15.13 -7.71
N ASP A 39 -7.24 -14.35 -7.80
CA ASP A 39 -5.88 -14.78 -8.07
C ASP A 39 -4.94 -13.94 -7.20
N GLU A 40 -4.09 -14.62 -6.43
CA GLU A 40 -3.21 -14.00 -5.44
C GLU A 40 -2.16 -13.12 -6.11
N ALA A 41 -1.53 -13.64 -7.18
CA ALA A 41 -0.50 -12.92 -7.91
C ALA A 41 -1.03 -11.60 -8.50
N SER A 42 -2.25 -11.61 -9.03
CA SER A 42 -2.92 -10.41 -9.54
C SER A 42 -3.22 -9.39 -8.43
N ALA A 43 -3.61 -9.85 -7.24
CA ALA A 43 -3.85 -8.98 -6.09
C ALA A 43 -2.56 -8.28 -5.64
N HIS A 44 -1.46 -9.03 -5.52
CA HIS A 44 -0.15 -8.48 -5.18
C HIS A 44 0.40 -7.53 -6.25
N SER A 45 0.24 -7.88 -7.53
CA SER A 45 0.67 -7.02 -8.64
C SER A 45 -0.10 -5.69 -8.64
N TYR A 46 -1.40 -5.72 -8.35
CA TYR A 46 -2.22 -4.52 -8.19
C TYR A 46 -1.75 -3.69 -6.98
N ALA A 47 -1.58 -4.31 -5.82
CA ALA A 47 -1.11 -3.64 -4.61
C ALA A 47 0.26 -2.96 -4.82
N LEU A 48 1.23 -3.67 -5.43
CA LEU A 48 2.56 -3.12 -5.72
C LEU A 48 2.50 -1.92 -6.65
N LYS A 49 1.75 -2.02 -7.76
CA LYS A 49 1.62 -0.93 -8.73
C LYS A 49 1.06 0.33 -8.07
N HIS A 50 -0.02 0.20 -7.30
CA HIS A 50 -0.66 1.34 -6.64
C HIS A 50 0.19 1.89 -5.49
N ALA A 51 0.84 1.02 -4.71
CA ALA A 51 1.82 1.45 -3.71
C ALA A 51 2.92 2.29 -4.37
N TRP A 52 3.46 1.85 -5.50
CA TRP A 52 4.51 2.56 -6.21
C TRP A 52 4.06 3.94 -6.72
N GLU A 53 2.85 4.05 -7.26
CA GLU A 53 2.30 5.32 -7.74
C GLU A 53 2.19 6.39 -6.63
N VAL A 54 1.89 5.96 -5.40
CA VAL A 54 1.88 6.84 -4.22
C VAL A 54 3.31 7.09 -3.73
N PHE A 55 4.10 6.03 -3.58
CA PHE A 55 5.46 6.05 -3.02
C PHE A 55 6.43 6.93 -3.79
N SER A 56 6.48 6.73 -5.11
CA SER A 56 7.50 7.34 -5.98
C SER A 56 7.33 8.85 -6.18
N ARG A 57 6.17 9.42 -5.85
CA ARG A 57 5.87 10.86 -6.01
C ARG A 57 6.29 11.72 -4.83
N ARG A 58 6.90 11.12 -3.81
CA ARG A 58 7.39 11.80 -2.61
C ARG A 58 8.84 11.42 -2.38
N PRO A 59 9.69 12.34 -1.89
CA PRO A 59 11.03 11.97 -1.49
C PRO A 59 10.98 10.98 -0.33
N LEU A 60 11.97 10.11 -0.24
CA LEU A 60 12.07 9.08 0.79
C LEU A 60 12.05 9.67 2.21
N GLY A 61 12.59 10.88 2.40
CA GLY A 61 12.56 11.60 3.67
C GLY A 61 11.14 11.89 4.18
N ASP A 62 10.18 12.10 3.27
CA ASP A 62 8.77 12.32 3.62
C ASP A 62 8.09 11.04 4.13
N TRP A 63 8.64 9.86 3.79
CA TRP A 63 8.19 8.58 4.34
C TRP A 63 8.75 8.32 5.74
N GLY A 64 9.88 8.94 6.08
CA GLY A 64 10.56 8.74 7.36
C GLY A 64 10.22 9.77 8.44
N MET A 65 9.61 10.91 8.11
CA MET A 65 9.30 12.02 9.03
C MET A 65 10.48 12.39 9.97
N GLY A 66 11.72 12.21 9.53
CA GLY A 66 12.93 12.44 10.34
C GLY A 66 13.27 11.40 11.42
N LEU A 67 12.72 10.17 11.36
CA LEU A 67 12.82 9.18 12.45
C LEU A 67 13.37 7.79 12.07
N ASP A 68 13.94 7.59 10.89
CA ASP A 68 14.63 6.32 10.53
C ASP A 68 13.74 5.06 10.50
N LEU A 69 12.44 5.19 10.19
CA LEU A 69 11.49 4.07 10.30
C LEU A 69 11.00 3.50 8.97
N ILE A 70 11.58 3.89 7.83
CA ILE A 70 11.20 3.33 6.52
C ILE A 70 11.74 1.91 6.31
N THR A 71 12.75 1.51 7.09
CA THR A 71 13.45 0.23 6.96
C THR A 71 13.96 -0.26 8.32
N SER A 72 14.22 -1.55 8.45
CA SER A 72 15.00 -2.14 9.54
C SER A 72 16.51 -2.01 9.38
N LEU A 73 16.98 -1.53 8.21
CA LEU A 73 18.40 -1.38 7.91
C LEU A 73 18.98 -0.08 8.50
N PRO A 74 20.25 -0.09 8.95
CA PRO A 74 20.98 1.15 9.21
C PRO A 74 21.05 2.02 7.93
N PRO A 75 20.99 3.36 8.03
CA PRO A 75 20.96 4.26 6.87
C PRO A 75 22.07 3.95 5.85
N ARG A 76 23.30 3.77 6.34
CA ARG A 76 24.44 3.42 5.49
C ARG A 76 24.20 2.14 4.66
N GLN A 77 23.69 1.09 5.28
CA GLN A 77 23.42 -0.18 4.60
C GLN A 77 22.28 -0.03 3.60
N PHE A 78 21.25 0.76 3.94
CA PHE A 78 20.16 1.08 3.03
C PHE A 78 20.67 1.75 1.75
N TYR A 79 21.49 2.81 1.86
CA TYR A 79 22.04 3.53 0.69
C TYR A 79 22.89 2.62 -0.20
N LEU A 80 23.71 1.75 0.39
CA LEU A 80 24.51 0.78 -0.36
C LEU A 80 23.65 -0.24 -1.11
N ASN A 81 22.58 -0.73 -0.48
CA ASN A 81 21.61 -1.61 -1.14
C ASN A 81 20.90 -0.88 -2.29
N MET A 82 20.44 0.35 -2.06
CA MET A 82 19.79 1.17 -3.09
C MET A 82 20.74 1.45 -4.27
N LYS A 83 22.02 1.74 -4.02
CA LYS A 83 23.03 1.91 -5.08
C LYS A 83 23.22 0.63 -5.89
N ALA A 84 23.27 -0.53 -5.24
CA ALA A 84 23.40 -1.80 -5.93
C ALA A 84 22.18 -2.12 -6.81
N LEU A 85 20.97 -1.73 -6.38
CA LEU A 85 19.72 -1.94 -7.11
C LEU A 85 19.53 -0.96 -8.27
N LEU A 86 19.72 0.33 -8.01
CA LEU A 86 19.44 1.43 -8.95
C LEU A 86 20.62 1.76 -9.87
N GLY A 87 21.80 1.23 -9.54
CA GLY A 87 23.01 1.34 -10.35
C GLY A 87 23.66 2.72 -10.33
N GLU A 88 24.45 3.00 -11.37
CA GLU A 88 25.36 4.15 -11.36
C GLU A 88 24.66 5.51 -11.28
N ASN A 89 23.41 5.61 -11.76
CA ASN A 89 22.64 6.86 -11.76
C ASN A 89 22.11 7.25 -10.37
N PHE A 90 22.17 6.34 -9.40
CA PHE A 90 21.83 6.65 -8.02
C PHE A 90 22.99 7.36 -7.32
N ALA A 91 22.78 8.62 -6.95
CA ALA A 91 23.76 9.40 -6.21
C ALA A 91 23.75 8.99 -4.73
N LEU A 92 24.93 8.64 -4.21
CA LEU A 92 25.11 8.38 -2.79
C LEU A 92 25.34 9.70 -2.04
N PRO A 93 24.97 9.78 -0.75
CA PRO A 93 25.41 10.86 0.13
C PRO A 93 26.93 11.00 0.11
N ALA A 94 27.45 12.23 0.10
CA ALA A 94 28.88 12.51 -0.07
C ALA A 94 29.74 12.01 1.10
N ASP A 95 29.13 11.84 2.26
CA ASP A 95 29.68 11.45 3.54
C ASP A 95 29.33 10.00 3.94
N LEU A 96 28.76 9.21 3.02
CA LEU A 96 28.42 7.79 3.27
C LEU A 96 29.65 6.91 3.62
N ASP A 97 30.85 7.37 3.26
CA ASP A 97 32.11 6.72 3.62
C ASP A 97 32.39 6.75 5.14
N ASP A 98 31.69 7.62 5.88
CA ASP A 98 31.70 7.62 7.35
C ASP A 98 31.08 6.30 7.87
N PRO A 99 31.82 5.49 8.66
CA PRO A 99 31.28 4.27 9.26
C PRO A 99 30.12 4.54 10.23
N ASP A 100 30.03 5.76 10.79
CA ASP A 100 29.00 6.17 11.74
C ASP A 100 27.84 6.94 11.06
N TYR A 101 27.72 6.87 9.72
CA TYR A 101 26.64 7.52 8.96
C TYR A 101 25.24 7.07 9.42
N ASP A 102 24.50 8.01 10.01
CA ASP A 102 23.25 7.75 10.74
C ASP A 102 22.06 8.62 10.32
N HIS A 103 22.20 9.47 9.30
CA HIS A 103 21.13 10.39 8.88
C HIS A 103 20.57 10.03 7.48
N TRP A 104 19.42 10.59 7.15
CA TRP A 104 18.75 10.40 5.86
C TRP A 104 18.90 11.62 4.96
N SER A 105 19.39 11.39 3.76
CA SER A 105 19.28 12.31 2.62
C SER A 105 17.93 12.13 1.90
N GLU A 106 17.41 13.22 1.33
CA GLU A 106 16.24 13.20 0.46
C GLU A 106 16.54 12.43 -0.84
N ILE A 107 15.84 11.32 -1.06
CA ILE A 107 15.96 10.49 -2.27
C ILE A 107 14.67 10.54 -3.07
N TRP A 108 14.79 10.75 -4.38
CA TRP A 108 13.69 10.65 -5.33
C TRP A 108 13.78 9.36 -6.15
N LEU A 109 12.65 8.68 -6.33
CA LEU A 109 12.56 7.37 -7.00
C LEU A 109 11.59 7.37 -8.19
N ASP A 110 11.04 8.53 -8.55
CA ASP A 110 10.04 8.74 -9.61
C ASP A 110 10.48 8.25 -11.00
N HIS A 111 11.79 8.13 -11.23
CA HIS A 111 12.35 7.64 -12.49
C HIS A 111 12.47 6.10 -12.58
N THR A 112 12.21 5.35 -11.51
CA THR A 112 12.31 3.89 -11.52
C THR A 112 11.04 3.28 -12.11
N THR A 113 11.16 2.70 -13.32
CA THR A 113 10.02 2.16 -14.07
C THR A 113 9.98 0.63 -14.14
N ASP A 114 11.08 -0.05 -13.81
CA ASP A 114 11.17 -1.51 -13.82
C ASP A 114 10.44 -2.12 -12.60
N PRO A 115 9.36 -2.91 -12.79
CA PRO A 115 8.60 -3.49 -11.69
C PRO A 115 9.41 -4.40 -10.76
N GLN A 116 10.43 -5.10 -11.28
CA GLN A 116 11.28 -5.95 -10.43
C GLN A 116 12.16 -5.09 -9.51
N ILE A 117 12.69 -3.98 -10.03
CA ILE A 117 13.45 -3.03 -9.22
C ILE A 117 12.54 -2.37 -8.20
N GLN A 118 11.32 -1.99 -8.58
CA GLN A 118 10.33 -1.40 -7.66
C GLN A 118 10.01 -2.35 -6.49
N GLU A 119 9.82 -3.64 -6.76
CA GLU A 119 9.60 -4.66 -5.74
C GLU A 119 10.82 -4.78 -4.80
N GLN A 120 12.03 -4.79 -5.35
CA GLN A 120 13.27 -4.84 -4.57
C GLN A 120 13.50 -3.58 -3.71
N VAL A 121 13.11 -2.42 -4.22
CA VAL A 121 13.12 -1.17 -3.45
C VAL A 121 12.15 -1.26 -2.27
N PHE A 122 10.92 -1.71 -2.49
CA PHE A 122 9.98 -1.92 -1.39
C PHE A 122 10.47 -2.97 -0.38
N ALA A 123 11.19 -4.01 -0.83
CA ALA A 123 11.83 -4.97 0.07
C ALA A 123 12.92 -4.33 0.94
N CYS A 124 13.59 -3.27 0.46
CA CYS A 124 14.50 -2.48 1.27
C CYS A 124 13.75 -1.54 2.24
N CYS A 125 12.53 -1.14 1.90
CA CYS A 125 11.64 -0.33 2.72
C CYS A 125 10.63 -1.19 3.50
N ASP A 126 11.13 -2.20 4.24
CA ASP A 126 10.32 -3.27 4.86
C ASP A 126 9.27 -2.82 5.91
N ARG A 127 9.31 -1.54 6.31
CA ARG A 127 8.34 -0.93 7.23
C ARG A 127 7.26 -0.10 6.54
N VAL A 128 7.37 0.10 5.22
CA VAL A 128 6.39 0.86 4.44
C VAL A 128 5.35 -0.10 3.85
N VAL A 129 4.10 -0.01 4.32
CA VAL A 129 3.02 -0.94 3.92
C VAL A 129 1.79 -0.20 3.38
N ILE A 130 1.91 0.48 2.23
CA ILE A 130 0.84 1.32 1.64
C ILE A 130 -0.44 0.51 1.35
N PHE A 131 -0.27 -0.66 0.75
CA PHE A 131 -1.35 -1.58 0.41
C PHE A 131 -1.11 -2.95 1.02
N GLN A 132 -2.17 -3.61 1.47
CA GLN A 132 -2.13 -4.95 2.02
C GLN A 132 -3.09 -5.87 1.27
N VAL A 133 -2.68 -7.12 1.07
CA VAL A 133 -3.52 -8.19 0.51
C VAL A 133 -4.01 -9.09 1.64
N LEU A 134 -5.33 -9.21 1.78
CA LEU A 134 -5.99 -10.04 2.78
C LEU A 134 -6.67 -11.23 2.11
N PRO A 135 -6.35 -12.48 2.47
CA PRO A 135 -7.08 -13.64 1.96
C PRO A 135 -8.46 -13.73 2.62
N SER A 136 -9.45 -14.28 1.92
CA SER A 136 -10.77 -14.53 2.49
C SER A 136 -10.71 -15.57 3.60
N GLU A 137 -11.49 -15.36 4.67
CA GLU A 137 -11.71 -16.33 5.76
C GLU A 137 -12.86 -17.29 5.45
N VAL A 138 -13.63 -16.99 4.40
CA VAL A 138 -14.74 -17.81 3.91
C VAL A 138 -14.42 -18.41 2.55
N ASP A 139 -15.04 -19.56 2.25
CA ASP A 139 -14.87 -20.30 0.98
C ASP A 139 -16.10 -20.21 0.04
N ASP A 140 -17.12 -19.42 0.40
CA ASP A 140 -18.33 -19.25 -0.42
C ASP A 140 -18.05 -18.38 -1.65
N ALA A 141 -17.84 -19.03 -2.79
CA ALA A 141 -17.55 -18.37 -4.06
C ALA A 141 -18.67 -17.46 -4.57
N THR A 142 -19.94 -17.73 -4.23
CA THR A 142 -21.06 -16.87 -4.64
C THR A 142 -21.02 -15.58 -3.87
N LEU A 143 -20.87 -15.68 -2.55
CA LEU A 143 -20.74 -14.55 -1.64
C LEU A 143 -19.53 -13.67 -1.98
N LEU A 144 -18.37 -14.28 -2.24
CA LEU A 144 -17.14 -13.56 -2.60
C LEU A 144 -17.25 -12.83 -3.95
N ARG A 145 -17.93 -13.44 -4.94
CA ARG A 145 -18.19 -12.78 -6.24
C ARG A 145 -19.18 -11.63 -6.10
N GLU A 146 -20.19 -11.79 -5.26
CA GLU A 146 -21.12 -10.70 -4.97
C GLU A 146 -20.42 -9.54 -4.27
N ALA A 147 -19.57 -9.83 -3.27
CA ALA A 147 -18.73 -8.85 -2.59
C ALA A 147 -17.83 -8.10 -3.58
N ALA A 148 -17.13 -8.83 -4.47
CA ALA A 148 -16.30 -8.23 -5.51
C ALA A 148 -17.12 -7.31 -6.43
N ARG A 149 -18.31 -7.76 -6.85
CA ARG A 149 -19.22 -6.98 -7.68
C ARG A 149 -19.72 -5.73 -6.94
N LYS A 150 -20.08 -5.80 -5.65
CA LYS A 150 -20.49 -4.62 -4.88
C LYS A 150 -19.34 -3.61 -4.75
N LEU A 151 -18.14 -4.08 -4.46
CA LEU A 151 -16.96 -3.23 -4.26
C LEU A 151 -16.46 -2.55 -5.56
N THR A 152 -16.67 -3.18 -6.72
CA THR A 152 -16.24 -2.64 -8.03
C THR A 152 -17.38 -2.04 -8.85
N GLY A 153 -18.60 -2.58 -8.70
CA GLY A 153 -19.69 -2.48 -9.68
C GLY A 153 -20.39 -1.14 -9.69
N ASP A 154 -20.58 -0.47 -8.56
CA ASP A 154 -21.33 0.79 -8.55
C ASP A 154 -20.49 2.01 -8.98
N ILE A 155 -19.15 1.88 -9.05
CA ILE A 155 -18.25 2.97 -9.43
C ILE A 155 -18.02 3.05 -10.95
N HIS A 156 -17.94 1.89 -11.63
CA HIS A 156 -17.75 1.85 -13.09
C HIS A 156 -18.96 2.37 -13.88
N HIS A 157 -20.16 2.37 -13.29
CA HIS A 157 -21.37 2.88 -13.94
C HIS A 157 -21.53 4.40 -13.86
N LEU A 158 -20.84 5.06 -12.92
CA LEU A 158 -21.08 6.47 -12.59
C LEU A 158 -19.93 7.40 -12.97
N VAL A 159 -18.72 6.88 -13.19
CA VAL A 159 -17.54 7.73 -13.36
C VAL A 159 -16.66 7.25 -14.52
N PHE A 160 -16.60 8.06 -15.59
CA PHE A 160 -15.81 7.80 -16.80
C PHE A 160 -14.33 8.20 -16.68
N ASP A 161 -13.93 8.86 -15.59
CA ASP A 161 -12.58 9.33 -15.33
C ASP A 161 -11.94 8.49 -14.21
N GLU A 162 -10.84 7.78 -14.52
CA GLU A 162 -10.09 6.95 -13.57
C GLU A 162 -9.62 7.73 -12.33
N LYS A 163 -9.38 9.05 -12.45
CA LYS A 163 -9.00 9.89 -11.30
C LYS A 163 -10.19 10.20 -10.39
N LEU A 164 -11.39 10.34 -10.94
CA LEU A 164 -12.61 10.58 -10.17
C LEU A 164 -13.18 9.27 -9.57
N GLN A 165 -12.85 8.10 -10.15
CA GLN A 165 -13.27 6.80 -9.61
C GLN A 165 -12.72 6.55 -8.20
N TRP A 166 -11.54 7.09 -7.89
CA TRP A 166 -10.91 6.98 -6.57
C TRP A 166 -11.64 7.82 -5.52
N VAL A 167 -11.90 9.10 -5.81
CA VAL A 167 -12.68 9.98 -4.92
C VAL A 167 -14.11 9.47 -4.77
N ALA A 168 -14.74 8.98 -5.85
CA ALA A 168 -16.11 8.49 -5.79
C ALA A 168 -16.24 7.16 -5.03
N ARG A 169 -15.18 6.35 -4.92
CA ARG A 169 -15.19 5.06 -4.21
C ARG A 169 -15.45 5.19 -2.73
N GLU A 170 -14.92 6.23 -2.10
CA GLU A 170 -15.18 6.57 -0.70
C GLU A 170 -16.67 6.84 -0.43
N TYR A 171 -17.49 7.12 -1.45
CA TYR A 171 -18.88 7.60 -1.30
C TYR A 171 -19.95 6.79 -2.05
N LEU A 172 -19.59 5.76 -2.82
CA LEU A 172 -20.55 5.04 -3.67
C LEU A 172 -21.00 3.67 -3.13
N VAL A 173 -20.20 3.01 -2.28
CA VAL A 173 -20.60 1.75 -1.62
C VAL A 173 -21.08 2.07 -0.20
N PRO A 174 -22.32 1.70 0.19
CA PRO A 174 -22.80 1.94 1.55
C PRO A 174 -21.86 1.35 2.60
N GLU A 175 -21.60 2.06 3.70
CA GLU A 175 -20.74 1.59 4.80
C GLU A 175 -21.19 0.22 5.35
N SER A 176 -22.49 -0.07 5.31
CA SER A 176 -23.05 -1.37 5.69
C SER A 176 -22.60 -2.50 4.76
N ASP A 177 -22.50 -2.25 3.45
CA ASP A 177 -21.95 -3.20 2.49
C ASP A 177 -20.44 -3.34 2.67
N LEU A 178 -19.71 -2.24 2.88
CA LEU A 178 -18.26 -2.27 3.18
C LEU A 178 -17.96 -3.09 4.43
N SER A 179 -18.76 -2.92 5.48
CA SER A 179 -18.67 -3.70 6.73
C SER A 179 -18.94 -5.18 6.51
N GLN A 180 -19.90 -5.54 5.65
CA GLN A 180 -20.16 -6.93 5.31
C GLN A 180 -19.02 -7.53 4.49
N ILE A 181 -18.48 -6.78 3.53
CA ILE A 181 -17.40 -7.23 2.64
C ILE A 181 -16.12 -7.47 3.43
N THR A 182 -15.65 -6.49 4.19
CA THR A 182 -14.42 -6.55 5.00
C THR A 182 -14.43 -7.71 5.99
N LYS A 183 -15.59 -7.99 6.60
CA LYS A 183 -15.78 -9.13 7.49
C LYS A 183 -15.49 -10.49 6.83
N LEU A 184 -15.68 -10.62 5.52
CA LEU A 184 -15.33 -11.86 4.79
C LEU A 184 -13.81 -12.12 4.75
N PHE A 185 -13.00 -11.11 5.09
CA PHE A 185 -11.55 -11.11 5.08
C PHE A 185 -10.98 -10.92 6.50
N GLY A 186 -11.79 -11.11 7.55
CA GLY A 186 -11.34 -11.09 8.94
C GLY A 186 -11.08 -9.70 9.51
N VAL A 187 -11.50 -8.62 8.84
CA VAL A 187 -11.27 -7.24 9.29
C VAL A 187 -12.57 -6.47 9.49
N THR A 188 -12.54 -5.52 10.41
CA THR A 188 -13.65 -4.62 10.75
C THR A 188 -13.55 -3.35 9.93
N PHE A 189 -14.64 -2.96 9.26
CA PHE A 189 -14.69 -1.66 8.60
C PHE A 189 -14.88 -0.54 9.61
N GLN A 190 -14.05 0.50 9.54
CA GLN A 190 -14.24 1.76 10.27
C GLN A 190 -14.09 2.92 9.29
N PRO A 191 -15.11 3.76 9.10
CA PRO A 191 -14.98 4.92 8.22
C PRO A 191 -13.96 5.91 8.78
N ASN A 192 -13.07 6.40 7.93
CA ASN A 192 -12.14 7.46 8.29
C ASN A 192 -12.77 8.83 7.99
N HIS A 193 -13.34 9.48 9.01
CA HIS A 193 -14.01 10.78 8.86
C HIS A 193 -13.05 11.96 8.76
N GLU A 194 -11.73 11.75 8.87
CA GLU A 194 -10.71 12.81 8.75
C GLU A 194 -10.35 13.13 7.28
N VAL A 195 -10.86 12.33 6.32
CA VAL A 195 -10.64 12.48 4.88
C VAL A 195 -11.78 13.31 4.20
N LEU A 196 -12.60 14.02 4.98
CA LEU A 196 -13.68 14.90 4.50
C LEU A 196 -13.21 16.28 4.03
#